data_AF-A0A085VYP7-F1
#
_entry.id   AF-A0A085VYP7-F1
#
_cell.length_a   1.000
_cell.length_b   1.000
_cell.length_c   1.000
_cell.angle_alpha   90.00
_cell.angle_beta   90.00
_cell.angle_gamma   90.00
#
_symmetry.space_group_name_H-M   'P 1'
#
loop_
_entity.id
_entity.type
_entity.pdbx_description
1 polymer ?
#
loop_
_entity_poly.entity_id
_entity_poly.type
_entity_poly.pdbx_seq_one_letter_code
_entity_poly.pdbx_strand_id
1 'polypeptide(L)'
;MYFHNHGEPGPGLYLPSGWSVNRARWHSHGTTLPDPQWAEHLEPLLAEGLYRVRSAFTCCEKNCRTFEEELLVQLGYNGTAEPILFVPEWTAAGLDFPTSGTLVDPKMLDQLVPLKVDKREEPSADRAFLH
;
A
#
# COMPACT_ATOMS: atom_id res chain seq x y z
N MET A 1 -31.85 -17.51 -18.97
CA MET A 1 -31.17 -16.20 -18.96
C MET A 1 -29.79 -16.42 -18.37
N TYR A 2 -28.74 -16.19 -19.16
CA TYR A 2 -27.38 -16.20 -18.66
C TYR A 2 -27.13 -14.87 -17.95
N PHE A 3 -26.91 -14.93 -16.64
CA PHE A 3 -26.46 -13.77 -15.87
C PHE A 3 -25.00 -13.54 -16.21
N HIS A 4 -24.67 -12.40 -16.82
CA HIS A 4 -23.29 -11.92 -16.87
C HIS A 4 -22.90 -11.55 -15.44
N ASN A 5 -22.19 -12.47 -14.79
CA ASN A 5 -21.51 -12.14 -13.55
C ASN A 5 -20.47 -11.06 -13.89
N HIS A 6 -20.71 -9.81 -13.51
CA HIS A 6 -19.66 -8.78 -13.39
C HIS A 6 -18.77 -9.09 -12.19
N GLY A 7 -18.49 -10.37 -11.98
CA GLY A 7 -17.85 -10.91 -10.81
C GLY A 7 -16.41 -10.45 -10.79
N GLU A 8 -15.96 -10.07 -9.59
CA GLU A 8 -14.56 -9.84 -9.34
C GLU A 8 -13.74 -10.90 -10.07
N PRO A 9 -12.76 -10.51 -10.90
CA PRO A 9 -12.13 -11.39 -11.88
C PRO A 9 -11.38 -12.59 -11.26
N GLY A 10 -11.38 -12.73 -9.94
CA GLY A 10 -10.68 -13.78 -9.21
C GLY A 10 -9.19 -13.45 -9.05
N PRO A 11 -8.43 -14.35 -8.42
CA PRO A 11 -7.00 -14.16 -8.21
C PRO A 11 -6.26 -14.06 -9.55
N GLY A 12 -5.35 -13.10 -9.65
CA GLY A 12 -4.68 -12.77 -10.91
C GLY A 12 -3.54 -11.77 -10.73
N LEU A 13 -2.77 -11.61 -11.79
CA LEU A 13 -1.79 -10.56 -11.93
C LEU A 13 -2.46 -9.31 -12.51
N TYR A 14 -2.59 -8.29 -11.66
CA TYR A 14 -3.05 -6.95 -12.04
C TYR A 14 -1.85 -6.03 -11.89
N LEU A 15 -1.53 -5.27 -12.94
CA LEU A 15 -0.41 -4.34 -12.88
C LEU A 15 -0.86 -3.01 -12.26
N PRO A 16 0.05 -2.29 -11.56
CA PRO A 16 -0.27 -0.96 -11.05
C PRO A 16 -0.53 -0.02 -12.23
N SER A 17 -1.68 0.66 -12.21
CA SER A 17 -2.04 1.70 -13.18
C SER A 17 -1.48 3.07 -12.80
N GLY A 18 -0.98 3.22 -11.57
CA GLY A 18 -0.42 4.44 -11.02
C GLY A 18 -0.45 4.44 -9.50
N TRP A 19 -0.13 5.58 -8.88
CA TRP A 19 -0.16 5.76 -7.43
C TRP A 19 -1.05 6.94 -7.06
N SER A 20 -1.67 6.85 -5.88
CA SER A 20 -2.41 7.96 -5.28
C SER A 20 -2.09 8.02 -3.81
N VAL A 21 -1.51 9.15 -3.39
CA VAL A 21 -1.02 9.34 -2.02
C VAL A 21 -0.13 8.14 -1.63
N ASN A 22 0.87 7.85 -2.47
CA ASN A 22 1.84 6.76 -2.31
C ASN A 22 1.29 5.32 -2.24
N ARG A 23 0.00 5.11 -2.54
CA ARG A 23 -0.60 3.78 -2.63
C ARG A 23 -0.85 3.37 -4.06
N ALA A 24 -0.57 2.11 -4.38
CA ALA A 24 -0.80 1.55 -5.69
C ALA A 24 -2.30 1.57 -6.05
N ARG A 25 -2.61 2.08 -7.24
CA ARG A 25 -3.86 1.87 -7.94
C ARG A 25 -3.63 0.79 -8.97
N TRP A 26 -4.60 -0.10 -9.12
CA TRP A 26 -4.48 -1.29 -9.95
C TRP A 26 -5.44 -1.20 -11.12
N HIS A 27 -5.04 -1.76 -12.27
CA HIS A 27 -5.96 -1.94 -13.38
C HIS A 27 -7.11 -2.88 -12.98
N SER A 28 -8.33 -2.56 -13.43
CA SER A 28 -9.52 -3.42 -13.25
C SER A 28 -9.44 -4.71 -14.09
N HIS A 29 -8.54 -4.76 -15.06
CA HIS A 29 -8.28 -5.91 -15.93
C HIS A 29 -6.85 -6.38 -15.72
N GLY A 30 -6.69 -7.71 -15.70
CA GLY A 30 -5.42 -8.38 -15.50
C GLY A 30 -5.46 -9.79 -16.05
N THR A 31 -4.41 -10.55 -15.78
CA THR A 31 -4.32 -11.96 -16.16
C THR A 31 -4.69 -12.81 -14.96
N THR A 32 -5.82 -13.49 -15.01
CA THR A 32 -6.21 -14.45 -13.97
C THR A 32 -5.19 -15.58 -13.89
N LEU A 33 -4.92 -16.08 -12.68
CA LEU A 33 -4.07 -17.25 -12.52
C LEU A 33 -4.72 -18.47 -13.20
N PRO A 34 -3.94 -19.35 -13.86
CA PRO A 34 -4.49 -20.58 -14.45
C PRO A 34 -5.14 -21.49 -13.42
N ASP A 35 -4.61 -21.51 -12.20
CA ASP A 35 -5.13 -22.21 -11.03
C ASP A 35 -5.00 -21.29 -9.81
N PRO A 36 -6.06 -21.02 -9.04
CA PRO A 36 -6.00 -20.26 -7.80
C PRO A 36 -4.93 -20.74 -6.80
N GLN A 37 -4.60 -22.04 -6.79
CA GLN A 37 -3.56 -22.60 -5.90
C GLN A 37 -2.18 -21.99 -6.16
N TRP A 38 -1.93 -21.43 -7.35
CA TRP A 38 -0.67 -20.76 -7.65
C TRP A 38 -0.44 -19.52 -6.77
N ALA A 39 -1.50 -18.91 -6.26
CA ALA A 39 -1.39 -17.79 -5.34
C ALA A 39 -0.69 -18.17 -4.02
N GLU A 40 -0.73 -19.46 -3.63
CA GLU A 40 -0.07 -19.97 -2.41
C GLU A 40 1.45 -19.92 -2.50
N HIS A 41 2.01 -19.77 -3.70
CA HIS A 41 3.45 -19.63 -3.93
C HIS A 41 3.93 -18.18 -3.99
N LEU A 42 3.01 -17.21 -3.82
CA LEU A 42 3.36 -15.79 -3.77
C LEU A 42 3.74 -15.39 -2.35
N GLU A 43 4.69 -14.48 -2.23
CA GLU A 43 5.00 -13.83 -0.96
C GLU A 43 4.01 -12.69 -0.71
N PRO A 44 3.25 -12.71 0.41
CA PRO A 44 2.32 -11.63 0.72
C PRO A 44 3.10 -10.38 1.13
N LEU A 45 2.77 -9.25 0.52
CA LEU A 45 3.25 -7.95 0.95
C LEU A 45 2.49 -7.47 2.19
N LEU A 46 3.19 -6.77 3.08
CA LEU A 46 2.55 -6.01 4.15
C LEU A 46 1.62 -4.96 3.52
N ALA A 47 0.43 -4.76 4.08
CA ALA A 47 -0.54 -3.86 3.48
C ALA A 47 -0.01 -2.42 3.40
N GLU A 48 -0.16 -1.75 2.26
CA GLU A 48 0.11 -0.31 2.16
C GLU A 48 -0.75 0.48 3.16
N GLY A 49 -0.22 1.58 3.70
CA GLY A 49 -0.97 2.40 4.64
C GLY A 49 -0.11 3.13 5.67
N LEU A 50 -0.75 3.60 6.73
CA LEU A 50 -0.10 4.35 7.81
C LEU A 50 0.35 3.41 8.93
N TYR A 51 1.56 3.62 9.41
CA TYR A 51 2.22 2.83 10.44
C TYR A 51 2.91 3.75 11.43
N ARG A 52 3.11 3.25 12.65
CA ARG A 52 4.08 3.79 13.60
C ARG A 52 5.29 2.87 13.66
N VAL A 53 6.47 3.45 13.85
CA VAL A 53 7.69 2.70 14.11
C VAL A 53 7.69 2.21 15.56
N ARG A 54 7.79 0.91 15.78
CA ARG A 54 7.79 0.27 17.11
C ARG A 54 9.14 0.36 17.82
N SER A 55 10.23 0.31 17.06
CA SER A 55 11.59 0.38 17.58
C SER A 55 12.44 1.06 16.53
N ALA A 56 13.35 1.94 16.94
CA ALA A 56 14.20 2.66 16.01
C ALA A 56 15.03 1.70 15.14
N PHE A 57 15.17 2.04 13.87
CA PHE A 57 15.93 1.25 12.89
C PHE A 57 16.51 2.13 11.79
N THR A 58 17.42 1.57 11.00
CA THR A 58 17.99 2.24 9.82
C THR A 58 17.46 1.64 8.53
N CYS A 59 17.32 2.46 7.49
CA CYS A 59 16.70 2.04 6.23
C CYS A 59 17.36 0.81 5.58
N CYS A 60 18.67 0.66 5.76
CA CYS A 60 19.48 -0.41 5.18
C CYS A 60 20.80 -0.54 5.93
N GLU A 61 21.62 -1.54 5.58
CA GLU A 61 22.92 -1.81 6.20
C GLU A 61 23.91 -0.64 6.11
N LYS A 62 23.73 0.26 5.13
CA LYS A 62 24.55 1.46 4.95
C LYS A 62 24.13 2.62 5.88
N ASN A 63 23.07 2.45 6.67
CA ASN A 63 22.58 3.42 7.64
C ASN A 63 22.31 4.83 7.06
N CYS A 64 21.77 4.90 5.84
CA CYS A 64 21.57 6.19 5.15
C CYS A 64 20.51 7.09 5.81
N ARG A 65 19.54 6.49 6.53
CA ARG A 65 18.49 7.19 7.28
C ARG A 65 18.10 6.36 8.49
N THR A 66 17.83 7.05 9.59
CA THR A 66 17.25 6.47 10.81
C THR A 66 15.77 6.81 10.92
N PHE A 67 14.96 5.83 11.25
CA PHE A 67 13.56 5.99 11.63
C PHE A 67 13.45 5.78 13.14
N GLU A 68 12.98 6.81 13.84
CA GLU A 68 12.88 6.81 15.30
C GLU A 68 11.63 6.08 15.79
N GLU A 69 11.64 5.62 17.04
CA GLU A 69 10.48 5.03 17.69
C GLU A 69 9.30 6.02 17.73
N GLU A 70 8.07 5.51 17.59
CA GLU A 70 6.82 6.26 17.46
C GLU A 70 6.71 7.20 16.24
N LEU A 71 7.69 7.19 15.33
CA LEU A 71 7.61 7.99 14.10
C LEU A 71 6.45 7.51 13.22
N LEU A 72 5.61 8.45 12.76
CA LEU A 72 4.59 8.21 11.76
C LEU A 72 5.24 8.02 10.39
N VAL A 73 4.91 6.90 9.73
CA VAL A 73 5.34 6.61 8.36
C VAL A 73 4.16 6.10 7.54
N GLN A 74 4.24 6.32 6.23
CA GLN A 74 3.39 5.65 5.26
C GLN A 74 4.22 4.61 4.51
N LEU A 75 3.72 3.37 4.48
CA LEU A 75 4.27 2.29 3.67
C LEU A 75 3.59 2.27 2.30
N GLY A 76 4.39 2.29 1.25
CA GLY A 76 4.00 2.02 -0.13
C GLY A 76 5.05 1.13 -0.82
N TYR A 77 4.78 0.76 -2.07
CA TYR A 77 5.69 -0.06 -2.87
C TYR A 77 5.94 0.55 -4.25
N ASN A 78 7.11 0.30 -4.83
CA ASN A 78 7.35 0.58 -6.25
C ASN A 78 6.80 -0.56 -7.14
N GLY A 79 6.98 -0.42 -8.46
CA GLY A 79 6.51 -1.40 -9.44
C GLY A 79 7.18 -2.78 -9.36
N THR A 80 8.26 -2.92 -8.60
CA THR A 80 8.99 -4.18 -8.34
C THR A 80 8.72 -4.75 -6.95
N ALA A 81 7.71 -4.21 -6.24
CA ALA A 81 7.33 -4.61 -4.89
C ALA A 81 8.40 -4.34 -3.81
N GLU A 82 9.33 -3.42 -4.05
CA GLU A 82 10.26 -2.97 -3.01
C GLU A 82 9.58 -1.94 -2.08
N PRO A 83 9.70 -2.10 -0.75
CA PRO A 83 9.02 -1.24 0.20
C PRO A 83 9.69 0.14 0.27
N ILE A 84 8.85 1.18 0.30
CA ILE A 84 9.24 2.57 0.45
C ILE A 84 8.51 3.15 1.67
N LEU A 85 9.28 3.80 2.56
CA LEU A 85 8.73 4.58 3.65
C LEU A 85 8.73 6.07 3.32
N PHE A 86 7.55 6.67 3.37
CA PHE A 86 7.31 8.09 3.25
C PHE A 86 7.07 8.64 4.66
N VAL A 87 7.76 9.73 5.03
CA VAL A 87 7.64 10.33 6.36
C VAL A 87 6.82 11.60 6.23
N PRO A 88 5.56 11.63 6.72
CA PRO A 88 4.76 12.83 6.68
C PRO A 88 5.39 13.95 7.51
N GLU A 89 5.19 15.19 7.07
CA GLU A 89 5.81 16.37 7.68
C GLU A 89 4.75 17.40 8.10
N TRP A 90 5.01 18.14 9.18
CA TRP A 90 4.16 19.26 9.57
C TRP A 90 4.43 20.46 8.66
N THR A 91 3.38 20.96 8.03
CA THR A 91 3.39 22.22 7.27
C THR A 91 2.40 23.21 7.87
N ALA A 92 2.38 24.44 7.37
CA ALA A 92 1.39 25.44 7.78
C ALA A 92 -0.07 25.02 7.49
N ALA A 93 -0.28 24.10 6.53
CA ALA A 93 -1.61 23.58 6.17
C ALA A 93 -2.01 22.32 6.96
N GLY A 94 -1.11 21.79 7.80
CA GLY A 94 -1.29 20.53 8.52
C GLY A 94 -0.28 19.47 8.06
N LEU A 95 -0.64 18.20 8.26
CA LEU A 95 0.22 17.07 7.93
C LEU A 95 0.26 16.86 6.41
N ASP A 96 1.45 17.01 5.82
CA ASP A 96 1.70 16.79 4.41
C ASP A 96 2.33 15.42 4.15
N PHE A 97 1.97 14.80 3.03
CA PHE A 97 2.49 13.49 2.62
C PHE A 97 3.43 13.67 1.43
N PRO A 98 4.73 13.40 1.59
CA PRO A 98 5.69 13.64 0.53
C PRO A 98 5.47 12.67 -0.64
N THR A 99 5.90 13.08 -1.84
CA THR A 99 5.84 12.26 -3.07
C THR A 99 7.08 11.40 -3.27
N SER A 100 8.09 11.55 -2.43
CA SER A 100 9.32 10.76 -2.42
C SER A 100 9.54 10.17 -1.03
N GLY A 101 10.15 8.97 -1.01
CA GLY A 101 10.38 8.23 0.22
C GLY A 101 11.73 7.53 0.20
N THR A 102 11.98 6.75 1.24
CA THR A 102 13.23 5.99 1.41
C THR A 102 12.94 4.51 1.21
N LEU A 103 13.68 3.87 0.30
CA LEU A 103 13.67 2.41 0.17
C LEU A 103 14.18 1.78 1.46
N VAL A 104 13.50 0.73 1.91
CA VAL A 104 13.89 -0.01 3.11
C VAL A 104 14.09 -1.49 2.79
N ASP A 105 14.94 -2.14 3.57
CA ASP A 105 15.05 -3.60 3.53
C ASP A 105 13.73 -4.22 4.03
N PRO A 106 13.13 -5.23 3.32
CA PRO A 106 11.90 -5.89 3.75
C PRO A 106 11.91 -6.37 5.21
N LYS A 107 13.07 -6.79 5.74
CA LYS A 107 13.19 -7.22 7.14
C LYS A 107 12.92 -6.10 8.15
N MET A 108 13.03 -4.84 7.74
CA MET A 108 12.72 -3.69 8.60
C MET A 108 11.21 -3.49 8.77
N LEU A 109 10.37 -4.08 7.91
CA LEU A 109 8.91 -3.99 8.04
C LEU A 109 8.41 -4.63 9.33
N ASP A 110 9.16 -5.56 9.93
CA ASP A 110 8.87 -6.13 11.25
C ASP A 110 8.81 -5.06 12.35
N GLN A 111 9.47 -3.92 12.16
CA GLN A 111 9.46 -2.80 13.11
C GLN A 111 8.27 -1.86 12.96
N LEU A 112 7.35 -2.15 12.03
CA LEU A 112 6.17 -1.33 11.80
C LEU A 112 4.95 -1.91 12.50
N VAL A 113 4.15 -1.05 13.11
CA VAL A 113 2.85 -1.39 13.68
C VAL A 113 1.78 -0.58 12.97
N PRO A 114 0.72 -1.20 12.43
CA PRO A 114 -0.35 -0.47 11.76
C PRO A 114 -0.90 0.64 12.64
N LEU A 115 -0.94 1.86 12.11
CA LEU A 115 -1.59 2.98 12.79
C LEU A 115 -3.08 2.92 12.46
N LYS A 116 -3.90 2.83 13.50
CA LYS A 116 -5.36 2.91 13.36
C LYS A 116 -5.73 4.36 13.09
N VAL A 117 -6.36 4.58 11.95
CA VAL A 117 -6.87 5.88 11.49
C VAL A 117 -8.31 5.70 11.12
N ASP A 118 -9.15 6.65 11.51
CA ASP A 118 -10.57 6.60 11.20
C ASP A 118 -10.78 6.70 9.69
N LYS A 119 -11.71 5.90 9.16
CA LYS A 119 -12.03 5.89 7.74
C LYS A 119 -13.39 6.54 7.56
N ARG A 120 -13.43 7.63 6.79
CA ARG A 120 -14.71 8.17 6.33
C ARG A 120 -15.32 7.19 5.35
N GLU A 121 -16.59 6.85 5.53
CA GLU A 121 -17.37 6.16 4.50
C GLU A 121 -17.49 7.09 3.29
N GLU A 122 -16.89 6.71 2.17
CA GLU A 122 -17.16 7.37 0.90
C GLU A 122 -18.35 6.69 0.23
N PRO A 123 -19.29 7.45 -0.36
CA PRO A 123 -20.40 6.87 -1.10
C PRO A 123 -19.84 6.02 -2.26
N SER A 124 -20.25 4.75 -2.32
CA SER A 124 -19.90 3.85 -3.42
C SER A 124 -20.23 4.50 -4.77
N ALA A 125 -19.28 4.46 -5.70
CA ALA A 125 -19.44 4.96 -7.07
C ALA A 125 -20.61 4.28 -7.83
N ASP A 126 -21.07 3.10 -7.37
CA ASP A 126 -22.22 2.40 -7.97
C ASP A 126 -23.58 3.03 -7.65
N ARG A 127 -23.66 3.95 -6.66
CA ARG A 127 -24.92 4.61 -6.29
C ARG A 127 -25.16 5.94 -7.01
N ALA A 128 -24.23 6.42 -7.84
CA ALA A 128 -24.34 7.72 -8.48
C ALA A 128 -25.26 7.77 -9.72
N PHE A 129 -25.83 6.64 -10.17
CA PHE A 129 -26.62 6.54 -11.41
C PHE A 129 -28.12 6.26 -11.20
N LEU A 130 -28.66 6.47 -9.99
CA LEU A 130 -30.10 6.34 -9.75
C LEU A 130 -30.71 7.68 -9.33
N HIS A 131 -30.82 8.63 -10.26
CA HIS A 131 -31.81 9.72 -10.20
C HIS A 131 -32.18 10.21 -11.59
#